data_AF-A0A3D1TCT1-F1
#
_entry.id   AF-A0A3D1TCT1-F1
#
_cell.length_a   1.000
_cell.length_b   1.000
_cell.length_c   1.000
_cell.angle_alpha   90.00
_cell.angle_beta   90.00
_cell.angle_gamma   90.00
#
_symmetry.space_group_name_H-M   'P 1'
#
loop_
_entity.id
_entity.type
_entity.pdbx_description
1 polymer ?
#
loop_
_entity_poly.entity_id
_entity_poly.type
_entity_poly.pdbx_seq_one_letter_code
_entity_poly.pdbx_strand_id
1 'polypeptide(L)'
;MYEWLAGGVFLIHRWDAEMPSGNTKGIEIIGFDPDNKSFSMQSFDSQGGKNTMQATVQDDQWTFIGDGVRFVGRFQESGNVFAGAWELRSDPASDWRLWLTVRLTKVGGLQSAQLLHPAEPLQLA
;
A
#
# COMPACT_ATOMS: atom_id res chain seq x y z
N MET A 1 -0.58 7.94 -3.93
CA MET A 1 -1.62 8.71 -3.22
C MET A 1 -2.43 7.77 -2.37
N TYR A 2 -2.76 8.15 -1.14
CA TYR A 2 -3.61 7.35 -0.25
C TYR A 2 -4.88 8.14 0.08
N GLU A 3 -6.03 7.48 0.02
CA GLU A 3 -7.33 8.06 0.36
C GLU A 3 -8.23 7.02 1.03
N TRP A 4 -9.10 7.45 1.94
CA TRP A 4 -10.12 6.56 2.48
C TRP A 4 -11.27 6.37 1.48
N LEU A 5 -11.71 5.14 1.26
CA LEU A 5 -12.98 4.88 0.60
C LEU A 5 -14.13 5.40 1.47
N ALA A 6 -15.23 5.82 0.84
CA ALA A 6 -16.44 6.24 1.54
C ALA A 6 -16.84 5.19 2.61
N GLY A 7 -17.04 5.66 3.85
CA GLY A 7 -17.29 4.82 5.02
C GLY A 7 -16.06 4.54 5.88
N GLY A 8 -14.84 4.86 5.43
CA GLY A 8 -13.64 4.82 6.27
C GLY A 8 -13.14 3.42 6.64
N VAL A 9 -13.61 2.39 5.95
CA VAL A 9 -13.26 0.98 6.22
C VAL A 9 -12.08 0.50 5.37
N PHE A 10 -11.98 0.97 4.13
CA PHE A 10 -10.92 0.60 3.19
C PHE A 10 -10.07 1.80 2.83
N LEU A 11 -8.77 1.58 2.69
CA LEU A 11 -7.82 2.55 2.17
C LEU A 11 -7.55 2.25 0.69
N ILE A 12 -7.62 3.27 -0.15
CA ILE A 12 -7.23 3.19 -1.55
C ILE A 12 -5.83 3.77 -1.68
N HIS A 13 -4.95 3.01 -2.29
CA HIS A 13 -3.60 3.43 -2.67
C HIS A 13 -3.47 3.46 -4.19
N ARG A 14 -3.20 4.63 -4.76
CA ARG A 14 -2.89 4.82 -6.19
C ARG A 14 -1.40 5.03 -6.37
N TRP A 15 -0.82 4.28 -7.30
CA TRP A 15 0.60 4.30 -7.57
C TRP A 15 0.90 4.46 -9.06
N ASP A 16 2.10 4.97 -9.33
CA ASP A 16 2.65 5.26 -10.64
C ASP A 16 4.15 4.91 -10.58
N ALA A 17 4.57 3.93 -11.37
CA ALA A 17 5.89 3.35 -11.30
C ALA A 17 6.51 3.25 -12.70
N GLU A 18 7.72 3.76 -12.85
CA GLU A 18 8.53 3.53 -14.04
C GLU A 18 9.19 2.15 -13.96
N MET A 19 8.82 1.27 -14.88
CA MET A 19 9.39 -0.07 -15.01
C MET A 19 10.22 -0.16 -16.29
N PRO A 20 11.17 -1.11 -16.41
CA PRO A 20 11.90 -1.34 -17.65
C PRO A 20 11.01 -1.59 -18.87
N SER A 21 9.81 -2.15 -18.65
CA SER A 21 8.79 -2.39 -19.69
C SER A 21 7.93 -1.17 -20.02
N GLY A 22 8.12 -0.05 -19.31
CA GLY A 22 7.35 1.18 -19.45
C GLY A 22 6.69 1.62 -18.14
N ASN A 23 6.04 2.78 -18.18
CA ASN A 23 5.27 3.28 -17.04
C ASN A 23 4.08 2.34 -16.77
N THR A 24 3.96 1.92 -15.51
CA THR A 24 2.83 1.13 -15.00
C THR A 24 2.15 1.91 -13.88
N LYS A 25 0.83 2.06 -13.98
CA LYS A 25 0.01 2.69 -12.96
C LYS A 25 -0.90 1.64 -12.35
N GLY A 26 -1.31 1.84 -11.10
CA GLY A 26 -2.26 0.93 -10.49
C GLY A 26 -2.98 1.50 -9.29
N ILE A 27 -3.93 0.69 -8.84
CA ILE A 27 -4.70 0.90 -7.62
C ILE A 27 -4.55 -0.33 -6.74
N GLU A 28 -4.54 -0.10 -5.44
CA GLU A 28 -4.60 -1.12 -4.41
C GLU A 28 -5.66 -0.72 -3.39
N ILE A 29 -6.52 -1.68 -3.01
CA ILE A 29 -7.55 -1.51 -2.00
C ILE A 29 -7.11 -2.33 -0.79
N ILE A 30 -7.03 -1.67 0.37
CA ILE A 30 -6.50 -2.24 1.61
C ILE A 30 -7.61 -2.24 2.66
N GLY A 31 -7.91 -3.39 3.24
CA GLY A 31 -8.84 -3.54 4.36
C GLY A 31 -8.15 -4.11 5.59
N PHE A 32 -8.55 -3.67 6.79
CA PHE A 32 -8.08 -4.24 8.04
C PHE A 32 -9.09 -5.23 8.60
N ASP A 33 -8.62 -6.42 8.94
CA ASP A 33 -9.36 -7.46 9.65
C ASP A 33 -8.95 -7.42 11.15
N PRO A 34 -9.84 -6.96 12.04
CA PRO A 34 -9.54 -6.83 13.47
C PRO A 34 -9.44 -8.18 14.18
N ASP A 35 -10.12 -9.23 13.70
CA ASP A 35 -10.14 -10.54 14.35
C ASP A 35 -8.79 -11.23 14.14
N ASN A 36 -8.24 -11.15 12.92
CA ASN A 36 -6.95 -11.73 12.56
C ASN A 36 -5.77 -10.77 12.71
N LYS A 37 -6.03 -9.50 13.09
CA LYS A 37 -5.03 -8.40 13.15
C LYS A 37 -4.18 -8.34 11.87
N SER A 38 -4.85 -8.43 10.73
CA SER A 38 -4.19 -8.53 9.43
C SER A 38 -4.80 -7.55 8.43
N PHE A 39 -4.05 -7.22 7.41
CA PHE A 39 -4.51 -6.40 6.29
C PHE A 39 -4.69 -7.28 5.06
N SER A 40 -5.80 -7.07 4.36
CA SER A 40 -6.03 -7.63 3.03
C SER A 40 -5.81 -6.56 1.97
N MET A 41 -5.17 -6.95 0.88
CA MET A 41 -4.79 -6.04 -0.21
C MET A 41 -5.14 -6.70 -1.54
N GLN A 42 -5.87 -5.97 -2.38
CA GLN A 42 -6.12 -6.34 -3.77
C GLN A 42 -5.66 -5.21 -4.67
N SER A 43 -4.78 -5.51 -5.61
CA SER A 43 -4.28 -4.54 -6.57
C SER A 43 -4.59 -4.90 -8.02
N PHE A 44 -4.68 -3.85 -8.83
CA PHE A 44 -4.89 -3.89 -10.27
C PHE A 44 -3.98 -2.86 -10.94
N ASP A 45 -3.38 -3.23 -12.06
CA ASP A 45 -2.50 -2.32 -12.82
C ASP A 45 -2.98 -2.08 -14.26
N SER A 46 -2.40 -1.06 -14.90
CA SER A 46 -2.70 -0.62 -16.26
C SER A 46 -2.30 -1.62 -17.34
N GLN A 47 -1.56 -2.67 -17.00
CA GLN A 47 -1.18 -3.77 -17.89
C GLN A 47 -2.09 -5.00 -17.72
N GLY A 48 -3.16 -4.88 -16.90
CA GLY A 48 -4.11 -5.95 -16.63
C GLY A 48 -3.67 -6.93 -15.54
N GLY A 49 -2.56 -6.64 -14.86
CA GLY A 49 -2.10 -7.40 -13.71
C GLY A 49 -3.06 -7.28 -12.53
N LYS A 50 -3.16 -8.38 -11.78
CA LYS A 50 -4.00 -8.51 -10.58
C LYS A 50 -3.19 -9.24 -9.53
N ASN A 51 -3.13 -8.69 -8.31
CA ASN A 51 -2.42 -9.33 -7.22
C ASN A 51 -3.18 -9.24 -5.91
N THR A 52 -3.06 -10.27 -5.09
CA THR A 52 -3.58 -10.32 -3.72
C THR A 52 -2.42 -10.46 -2.75
N MET A 53 -2.49 -9.72 -1.64
CA MET A 53 -1.47 -9.78 -0.59
C MET A 53 -2.12 -9.64 0.77
N GLN A 54 -1.58 -10.35 1.75
CA GLN A 54 -1.90 -10.17 3.16
C GLN A 54 -0.74 -9.49 3.86
N ALA A 55 -1.00 -8.64 4.84
CA ALA A 55 0.03 -8.10 5.71
C ALA A 55 -0.30 -8.28 7.19
N THR A 56 0.73 -8.50 8.00
CA THR A 56 0.66 -8.57 9.46
C THR A 56 1.75 -7.72 10.08
N VAL A 57 1.52 -7.31 11.33
CA VAL A 57 2.49 -6.55 12.13
C VAL A 57 2.68 -7.24 13.47
N GLN A 58 3.92 -7.58 13.81
CA GLN A 58 4.29 -8.15 15.11
C GLN A 58 5.49 -7.38 15.69
N ASP A 59 5.32 -6.82 16.89
CA ASP A 59 6.27 -6.02 17.68
C ASP A 59 6.83 -4.72 17.04
N ASP A 60 6.97 -4.69 15.72
CA ASP A 60 7.32 -3.58 14.82
C ASP A 60 7.58 -4.07 13.37
N GLN A 61 7.70 -5.39 13.20
CA GLN A 61 7.97 -6.06 11.94
C GLN A 61 6.70 -6.20 11.11
N TRP A 62 6.74 -5.61 9.94
CA TRP A 62 5.76 -5.79 8.88
C TRP A 62 6.15 -6.99 8.03
N THR A 63 5.21 -7.90 7.86
CA THR A 63 5.31 -9.02 6.92
C THR A 63 4.21 -8.91 5.89
N PHE A 64 4.56 -8.87 4.61
CA PHE A 64 3.61 -8.94 3.49
C PHE A 64 3.81 -10.27 2.78
N ILE A 65 2.73 -10.98 2.44
CA ILE A 65 2.78 -12.30 1.80
C ILE A 65 1.76 -12.33 0.66
N GLY A 66 2.26 -12.62 -0.54
CA GLY A 66 1.47 -12.94 -1.72
C GLY A 66 1.84 -14.31 -2.28
N ASP A 67 1.44 -14.58 -3.52
CA ASP A 67 1.79 -15.82 -4.20
C ASP A 67 3.28 -15.84 -4.58
N GLY A 68 4.05 -16.74 -3.97
CA GLY A 68 5.49 -16.87 -4.23
C GLY A 68 6.35 -15.67 -3.83
N VAL A 69 5.80 -14.64 -3.17
CA VAL A 69 6.48 -13.40 -2.83
C VAL A 69 6.23 -12.99 -1.37
N ARG A 70 7.27 -12.51 -0.70
CA ARG A 70 7.23 -12.04 0.69
C ARG A 70 8.00 -10.73 0.82
N PHE A 71 7.50 -9.81 1.63
CA PHE A 71 8.30 -8.71 2.17
C PHE A 71 8.41 -8.83 3.68
N VAL A 72 9.61 -8.59 4.22
CA VAL A 72 9.81 -8.39 5.66
C VAL A 72 10.54 -7.07 5.87
N GLY A 73 9.98 -6.19 6.69
CA GLY A 73 10.60 -4.90 6.98
C GLY A 73 10.03 -4.23 8.22
N ARG A 74 10.54 -3.04 8.54
CA ARG A 74 10.12 -2.26 9.70
C ARG A 74 10.37 -0.78 9.49
N PHE A 75 9.68 0.04 10.29
CA PHE A 75 10.03 1.44 10.43
C PHE A 75 11.29 1.59 11.30
N GLN A 76 12.17 2.50 10.93
CA GLN A 76 13.25 2.94 11.81
C GLN A 76 12.68 3.83 12.92
N GLU A 77 13.42 4.01 14.01
CA GLU A 77 12.98 4.71 15.23
C GLU A 77 12.37 6.10 14.97
N SER A 78 12.89 6.85 13.99
CA SER A 78 12.34 8.17 13.61
C SER A 78 10.98 8.12 12.89
N GLY A 79 10.51 6.95 12.47
CA GLY A 79 9.31 6.76 11.63
C GLY A 79 9.44 7.29 10.20
N ASN A 80 10.55 7.94 9.86
CA ASN A 80 10.76 8.56 8.54
C ASN A 80 11.32 7.60 7.50
N VAL A 81 11.76 6.42 7.92
CA VAL A 81 12.33 5.41 7.02
C VAL A 81 11.62 4.10 7.26
N PHE A 82 11.13 3.50 6.18
CA PHE A 82 10.65 2.11 6.15
C PHE A 82 11.62 1.30 5.30
N ALA A 83 12.15 0.21 5.84
CA ALA A 83 13.15 -0.59 5.15
C ALA A 83 12.93 -2.08 5.36
N GLY A 84 13.35 -2.88 4.38
CA GLY A 84 13.18 -4.32 4.41
C GLY A 84 13.62 -4.98 3.11
N ALA A 85 13.22 -6.22 2.92
CA ALA A 85 13.55 -7.00 1.74
C ALA A 85 12.33 -7.74 1.19
N TRP A 86 12.22 -7.72 -0.13
CA TRP A 86 11.41 -8.66 -0.89
C TRP A 86 12.20 -9.93 -1.16
N GLU A 87 11.53 -11.05 -0.97
CA GLU A 87 12.02 -12.38 -1.24
C GLU A 87 11.01 -13.12 -2.13
N LEU A 88 11.54 -14.00 -2.97
CA LEU A 88 10.76 -14.85 -3.86
C LEU A 88 10.99 -16.33 -3.53
N ARG A 89 9.99 -17.15 -3.80
CA ARG A 89 10.11 -18.61 -3.86
C ARG A 89 9.39 -19.13 -5.09
N SER A 90 9.92 -20.19 -5.70
CA SER A 90 9.34 -20.81 -6.91
C SER A 90 8.14 -21.69 -6.62
N ASP A 91 8.08 -22.25 -5.41
CA ASP A 91 7.03 -23.16 -4.97
C ASP A 91 6.96 -23.15 -3.42
N PRO A 92 5.89 -23.69 -2.81
CA PRO A 92 5.71 -23.64 -1.36
C PRO A 92 6.77 -24.38 -0.53
N ALA A 93 7.48 -25.35 -1.11
CA ALA A 93 8.50 -26.16 -0.42
C ALA A 93 9.91 -25.56 -0.56
N SER A 94 10.12 -24.66 -1.52
CA SER A 94 11.38 -23.96 -1.74
C SER A 94 11.65 -22.87 -0.69
N ASP A 95 12.94 -22.66 -0.42
CA ASP A 95 13.41 -21.56 0.43
C ASP A 95 13.14 -20.19 -0.20
N TRP A 96 12.90 -19.20 0.67
CA TRP A 96 12.86 -17.80 0.29
C TRP A 96 14.23 -17.32 -0.15
N ARG A 97 14.29 -16.63 -1.30
CA ARG A 97 15.50 -16.04 -1.84
C ARG A 97 15.35 -14.54 -1.94
N LEU A 98 16.34 -13.81 -1.44
CA LEU A 98 16.41 -12.36 -1.57
C LEU A 98 16.27 -11.96 -3.04
N TRP A 99 15.32 -11.06 -3.30
CA TRP A 99 15.10 -10.49 -4.63
C TRP A 99 15.46 -9.01 -4.66
N LEU A 100 14.97 -8.23 -3.71
CA LEU A 100 15.15 -6.78 -3.68
C LEU A 100 15.19 -6.26 -2.26
N THR A 101 16.14 -5.37 -1.95
CA THR A 101 16.12 -4.59 -0.70
C THR A 101 15.46 -3.24 -0.95
N VAL A 102 14.57 -2.83 -0.05
CA VAL A 102 13.82 -1.58 -0.14
C VAL A 102 14.19 -0.65 1.01
N ARG A 103 14.31 0.63 0.68
CA ARG A 103 14.40 1.72 1.66
C ARG A 103 13.55 2.88 1.18
N LEU A 104 12.41 3.10 1.84
CA LEU A 104 11.50 4.20 1.58
C LEU A 104 11.78 5.31 2.61
N THR A 105 11.90 6.54 2.14
CA THR A 105 11.99 7.72 3.01
C THR A 105 10.71 8.51 2.89
N LYS A 106 10.10 8.86 4.02
CA LYS A 106 8.94 9.74 4.07
C LYS A 106 9.32 11.10 3.46
N VAL A 107 8.61 11.50 2.41
CA VAL A 107 8.70 12.84 1.86
C VAL A 107 7.64 13.69 2.57
N GLY A 108 8.03 14.84 3.11
CA GLY A 108 7.10 15.74 3.81
C GLY A 108 5.99 16.23 2.88
N GLY A 109 4.75 16.29 3.38
CA GLY A 109 3.62 16.85 2.64
C GLY A 109 2.38 17.07 3.51
N LEU A 110 2.17 18.31 3.94
CA LEU A 110 0.83 18.89 4.05
C LEU A 110 0.81 20.09 3.11
N GLN A 111 0.11 19.97 1.98
CA GLN A 111 -0.54 21.13 1.40
C GLN A 111 -2.04 20.91 1.56
N SER A 112 -2.59 21.68 2.51
CA SER A 112 -3.99 22.08 2.67
C SER A 112 -5.00 21.49 1.67
N ALA A 113 -5.89 20.62 2.15
CA ALA A 113 -7.22 20.49 1.56
C ALA A 113 -8.16 21.47 2.29
N GLN A 114 -8.38 22.63 1.68
CA GLN A 114 -9.45 23.53 2.08
C GLN A 114 -10.77 22.93 1.57
N LEU A 115 -11.65 22.53 2.49
CA LEU A 115 -13.05 22.24 2.13
C LEU A 115 -13.68 23.56 1.64
N LEU A 116 -13.87 23.69 0.33
CA LEU A 116 -14.85 24.63 -0.18
C LEU A 116 -16.21 23.94 -0.05
N HIS A 117 -16.96 24.31 0.98
CA HIS A 117 -18.40 24.07 0.97
C HIS A 117 -18.98 24.82 -0.24
N PRO A 118 -19.86 24.21 -1.06
CA PRO A 118 -20.69 24.99 -1.95
C PRO A 118 -21.51 25.94 -1.08
N ALA A 119 -21.51 27.24 -1.43
CA ALA A 119 -22.43 28.20 -0.83
C ALA A 119 -23.86 27.71 -1.11
N GLU A 120 -24.65 27.54 -0.05
CA GLU A 120 -26.09 27.35 -0.20
C GLU A 120 -26.68 28.51 -1.04
N PRO A 121 -27.67 28.24 -1.92
CA PRO A 121 -28.32 29.29 -2.67
C PRO A 121 -29.23 30.10 -1.74
N LEU A 122 -28.93 31.37 -1.53
CA LEU A 122 -29.91 32.33 -1.04
C LEU A 122 -30.90 32.68 -2.16
N GLN A 123 -32.15 32.72 -1.75
CA GLN A 123 -33.36 32.59 -2.55
C GLN A 123 -33.95 33.96 -2.95
N LEU A 124 -34.82 33.91 -3.97
CA LEU A 124 -35.93 34.84 -4.28
C LEU A 124 -35.63 36.22 -4.89
N ALA A 125 -36.15 36.41 -6.11
CA ALA A 125 -36.94 37.57 -6.49
C ALA A 125 -38.28 37.07 -7.04
#